data_AF-A0AAP0WGI6-F1
#
_entry.id   AF-A0AAP0WGI6-F1
#
_cell.length_a   1.000
_cell.length_b   1.000
_cell.length_c   1.000
_cell.angle_alpha   90.00
_cell.angle_beta   90.00
_cell.angle_gamma   90.00
#
_symmetry.space_group_name_H-M   'P 1'
#
loop_
_entity.id
_entity.type
_entity.pdbx_description
1 polymer ?
#
loop_
_entity_poly.entity_id
_entity_poly.type
_entity_poly.pdbx_seq_one_letter_code
_entity_poly.pdbx_strand_id
1 'polypeptide(L)'
;GFILAWPLAALLIGWLYQRNLRSLTLVKELLFLTLGGVVLIYSAGIPWIALVAGLPLKQAALGSLGFLPGDIVKVVLAVLIVRAVRRAYPTLE
;
A
#
# COMPACT_ATOMS: atom_id res chain seq x y z
N GLY A 1 14.09 2.17 -5.15
CA GLY A 1 13.34 1.50 -4.08
C GLY A 1 11.85 1.70 -4.25
N PHE A 2 11.31 2.82 -3.76
CA PHE A 2 9.87 3.10 -3.74
C PHE A 2 9.18 2.96 -5.11
N ILE A 3 9.67 3.67 -6.14
CA ILE A 3 9.07 3.63 -7.49
C ILE A 3 9.10 2.21 -8.08
N LEU A 4 10.23 1.51 -7.93
CA LEU A 4 10.39 0.14 -8.40
C LEU A 4 9.45 -0.84 -7.68
N ALA A 5 9.02 -0.52 -6.46
CA ALA A 5 8.09 -1.34 -5.70
C ALA A 5 6.61 -1.13 -6.11
N TRP A 6 6.28 -0.04 -6.81
CA TRP A 6 4.89 0.26 -7.18
C TRP A 6 4.21 -0.80 -8.05
N PRO A 7 4.84 -1.34 -9.12
CA PRO A 7 4.23 -2.40 -9.91
C PRO A 7 3.95 -3.66 -9.08
N LEU A 8 4.86 -4.01 -8.17
CA LEU A 8 4.71 -5.17 -7.28
C LEU A 8 3.61 -4.93 -6.23
N ALA A 9 3.50 -3.72 -5.71
CA ALA A 9 2.43 -3.33 -4.80
C ALA A 9 1.06 -3.41 -5.48
N ALA A 10 0.94 -2.88 -6.70
CA ALA A 10 -0.28 -2.95 -7.49
C ALA A 10 -0.68 -4.41 -7.79
N LEU A 11 0.29 -5.24 -8.18
CA LEU A 11 0.06 -6.67 -8.43
C LEU A 11 -0.39 -7.40 -7.15
N LEU A 12 0.27 -7.17 -6.02
CA LEU A 12 -0.08 -7.79 -4.75
C LEU A 12 -1.48 -7.40 -4.30
N ILE A 13 -1.81 -6.10 -4.34
CA ILE A 13 -3.13 -5.59 -3.97
C ILE A 13 -4.18 -6.20 -4.90
N GLY A 14 -3.98 -6.12 -6.22
CA GLY A 14 -4.91 -6.69 -7.21
C GLY A 14 -5.15 -8.18 -6.99
N TRP A 15 -4.09 -8.95 -6.78
CA TRP A 15 -4.17 -10.39 -6.51
C TRP A 15 -4.92 -10.71 -5.21
N LEU A 16 -4.65 -9.99 -4.12
CA LEU A 16 -5.36 -10.15 -2.84
C LEU A 16 -6.85 -9.83 -2.97
N TYR A 17 -7.18 -8.77 -3.71
CA TYR A 17 -8.57 -8.41 -3.99
C TYR A 17 -9.27 -9.48 -4.83
N GLN A 18 -8.66 -9.90 -5.95
CA GLN A 18 -9.22 -10.89 -6.86
C GLN A 18 -9.51 -12.23 -6.16
N ARG A 19 -8.58 -12.69 -5.30
CA ARG A 19 -8.76 -13.94 -4.55
C ARG A 19 -9.87 -13.87 -3.50
N ASN A 20 -10.23 -12.67 -3.06
CA ASN A 20 -11.12 -12.46 -1.93
C ASN A 20 -12.44 -11.75 -2.28
N LEU A 21 -12.74 -11.47 -3.55
CA LEU A 21 -13.88 -10.67 -4.02
C LEU A 21 -15.20 -10.95 -3.27
N ARG A 22 -15.56 -12.23 -3.14
CA ARG A 22 -16.80 -12.67 -2.48
C ARG A 22 -16.81 -12.54 -0.95
N SER A 23 -15.68 -12.19 -0.34
CA SER A 23 -15.47 -12.16 1.11
C SER A 23 -14.75 -10.90 1.59
N LEU A 24 -14.70 -9.84 0.77
CA LEU A 24 -14.07 -8.58 1.12
C LEU A 24 -14.84 -7.90 2.25
N THR A 25 -14.12 -7.60 3.32
CA THR A 25 -14.61 -6.81 4.46
C THR A 25 -13.76 -5.55 4.55
N LEU A 26 -14.28 -4.52 5.23
CA LEU A 26 -13.53 -3.28 5.47
C LEU A 26 -12.12 -3.55 6.02
N VAL A 27 -12.02 -4.49 6.96
CA VAL A 27 -10.75 -4.87 7.61
C VAL A 27 -9.79 -5.51 6.60
N LYS A 28 -10.26 -6.42 5.74
CA LYS A 28 -9.44 -7.02 4.69
C LYS A 28 -8.95 -5.98 3.69
N GLU A 29 -9.82 -5.06 3.28
CA GLU A 29 -9.49 -4.00 2.33
C GLU A 29 -8.41 -3.05 2.89
N LEU A 30 -8.57 -2.61 4.14
CA LEU A 30 -7.57 -1.81 4.86
C LEU A 30 -6.24 -2.57 4.96
N LEU A 31 -6.29 -3.87 5.31
CA LEU A 31 -5.11 -4.70 5.43
C LEU A 31 -4.37 -4.84 4.08
N PHE A 32 -5.08 -5.16 3.00
CA PHE A 32 -4.47 -5.38 1.68
C PHE A 32 -3.81 -4.11 1.14
N LEU A 33 -4.49 -2.97 1.28
CA LEU A 33 -3.94 -1.68 0.88
C LEU A 33 -2.76 -1.27 1.74
N THR A 34 -2.77 -1.55 3.05
CA THR A 34 -1.62 -1.28 3.93
C THR A 34 -0.44 -2.19 3.59
N LEU A 35 -0.67 -3.48 3.36
CA LEU A 35 0.39 -4.44 3.04
C LEU A 35 1.09 -4.10 1.72
N GLY A 36 0.33 -3.83 0.66
CA GLY A 36 0.94 -3.46 -0.62
C GLY A 36 1.39 -2.01 -0.67
N GLY A 37 0.51 -1.08 -0.29
CA GLY A 37 0.70 0.36 -0.46
C GLY A 37 1.62 1.02 0.57
N VAL A 38 1.93 0.33 1.68
CA VAL A 38 2.83 0.85 2.72
C VAL A 38 3.95 -0.15 2.98
N VAL A 39 3.63 -1.34 3.48
CA VAL A 39 4.64 -2.29 3.98
C VAL A 39 5.61 -2.73 2.88
N LEU A 40 5.09 -3.20 1.74
CA LEU A 40 5.91 -3.64 0.61
C LEU A 40 6.72 -2.49 0.01
N ILE A 41 6.11 -1.32 -0.11
CA ILE A 41 6.76 -0.15 -0.68
C ILE A 41 7.92 0.32 0.23
N TYR A 42 7.73 0.33 1.55
CA TYR A 42 8.74 0.74 2.52
C TYR A 42 9.85 -0.30 2.64
N SER A 43 9.54 -1.60 2.55
CA SER A 43 10.55 -2.67 2.62
C SER A 43 11.56 -2.60 1.47
N ALA A 44 11.15 -2.14 0.29
CA ALA A 44 12.06 -1.89 -0.84
C ALA A 44 12.60 -0.45 -0.86
N GLY A 45 11.82 0.52 -0.39
CA GLY A 45 12.16 1.93 -0.40
C GLY A 45 13.25 2.32 0.59
N ILE A 46 13.12 1.88 1.85
CA ILE A 46 14.02 2.24 2.95
C ILE A 46 15.45 1.72 2.71
N PRO A 47 15.68 0.44 2.34
CA PRO A 47 17.03 -0.04 2.05
C PRO A 47 17.67 0.70 0.87
N TRP A 48 16.87 1.03 -0.15
CA TRP A 48 17.35 1.76 -1.31
C TRP A 48 17.82 3.18 -0.95
N ILE A 49 17.03 3.94 -0.19
CA ILE A 49 17.44 5.29 0.19
C ILE A 49 18.60 5.27 1.19
N ALA A 50 18.66 4.28 2.09
CA ALA A 50 19.81 4.09 2.97
C ALA A 50 21.11 3.88 2.16
N LEU A 51 21.05 3.05 1.12
CA LEU A 51 22.18 2.79 0.23
C LEU A 51 22.60 4.03 -0.57
N VAL A 52 21.66 4.69 -1.25
CA VAL A 52 21.95 5.81 -2.16
C VAL A 52 22.35 7.09 -1.41
N ALA A 53 21.74 7.36 -0.25
CA ALA A 53 22.05 8.54 0.56
C ALA A 53 23.21 8.31 1.54
N GLY A 54 23.77 7.10 1.62
CA GLY A 54 24.84 6.77 2.57
C GLY A 54 24.41 6.86 4.04
N LEU A 55 23.12 6.65 4.33
CA LEU A 55 22.56 6.78 5.67
C LEU A 55 22.49 5.41 6.37
N PRO A 56 22.68 5.36 7.71
CA PRO A 56 22.31 4.18 8.48
C PRO A 56 20.85 3.79 8.24
N LEU A 57 20.57 2.49 8.10
CA LEU A 57 19.21 1.99 7.83
C LEU A 57 18.18 2.50 8.84
N LYS A 58 18.57 2.62 10.11
CA LYS A 58 17.75 3.20 11.19
C LYS A 58 17.36 4.66 10.92
N GLN A 59 18.29 5.48 10.43
CA GLN A 59 18.01 6.88 10.12
C GLN A 59 17.09 7.00 8.90
N ALA A 60 17.32 6.21 7.86
CA ALA A 60 16.44 6.14 6.70
C ALA A 60 15.01 5.72 7.08
N ALA A 61 14.88 4.73 7.98
CA ALA A 61 13.59 4.27 8.49
C ALA A 61 12.88 5.36 9.30
N LEU A 62 13.59 6.02 10.23
CA LEU A 62 13.03 7.11 11.04
C LEU A 62 12.59 8.30 10.18
N GLY A 63 13.40 8.68 9.19
CA GLY A 63 13.05 9.74 8.23
C GLY A 63 11.81 9.38 7.40
N SER A 64 11.60 8.09 7.13
CA SER A 64 10.43 7.63 6.37
C SER A 64 9.14 7.64 7.18
N LEU A 65 9.20 7.65 8.52
CA LEU A 65 8.00 7.72 9.37
C LEU A 65 7.20 9.01 9.16
N GLY A 66 7.83 10.10 8.69
CA GLY A 66 7.14 11.34 8.36
C GLY A 66 6.08 11.19 7.26
N PHE A 67 6.18 10.17 6.42
CA PHE A 67 5.19 9.89 5.37
C PHE A 67 4.01 9.04 5.85
N LEU A 68 4.17 8.33 6.98
CA LEU A 68 3.17 7.39 7.49
C LEU A 68 1.80 8.03 7.79
N PRO A 69 1.71 9.24 8.38
CA PRO A 69 0.41 9.92 8.56
C PRO A 69 -0.33 10.13 7.24
N GLY A 70 0.38 10.58 6.20
CA GLY A 70 -0.20 10.78 4.87
C GLY A 70 -0.63 9.46 4.23
N ASP A 71 0.12 8.39 4.46
CA ASP A 71 -0.21 7.07 3.93
C ASP A 71 -1.43 6.44 4.62
N ILE A 72 -1.60 6.66 5.93
CA ILE A 72 -2.83 6.28 6.65
C ILE A 72 -4.04 6.97 6.03
N VAL A 73 -3.94 8.29 5.77
CA VAL A 73 -5.02 9.05 5.13
C VAL A 73 -5.31 8.48 3.73
N LYS A 74 -4.28 8.22 2.92
CA LYS A 74 -4.46 7.61 1.58
C LYS A 74 -5.12 6.25 1.64
N VAL A 75 -4.73 5.38 2.58
CA VAL A 75 -5.34 4.04 2.73
C VAL A 75 -6.82 4.15 3.07
N VAL A 76 -7.19 5.02 4.01
CA VAL A 76 -8.60 5.25 4.37
C VAL A 76 -9.38 5.77 3.16
N LEU A 77 -8.87 6.78 2.47
CA LEU A 77 -9.51 7.34 1.28
C LEU A 77 -9.65 6.29 0.17
N ALA A 78 -8.60 5.50 -0.09
CA ALA A 78 -8.61 4.45 -1.10
C ALA A 78 -9.67 3.39 -0.81
N VAL A 79 -9.83 2.96 0.45
CA VAL A 79 -10.91 2.04 0.86
C VAL A 79 -12.28 2.65 0.60
N LEU A 80 -12.51 3.90 1.01
CA LEU A 80 -13.80 4.57 0.81
C LEU A 80 -14.15 4.67 -0.68
N ILE A 81 -13.18 5.09 -1.51
CA ILE A 81 -13.34 5.21 -2.96
C ILE A 81 -13.63 3.85 -3.58
N VAL A 82 -12.82 2.83 -3.30
CA VAL A 82 -12.97 1.52 -3.97
C VAL A 82 -14.29 0.84 -3.62
N ARG A 83 -14.79 1.02 -2.39
CA ARG A 83 -16.11 0.51 -1.97
C ARG A 83 -17.24 1.27 -2.64
N ALA A 84 -17.12 2.60 -2.77
CA ALA A 84 -18.10 3.40 -3.50
C ALA A 84 -18.16 3.00 -4.99
N VAL A 85 -17.00 2.81 -5.62
CA VAL A 85 -16.89 2.36 -7.02
C VAL A 85 -17.51 0.97 -7.21
N ARG A 86 -17.18 -0.01 -6.36
CA ARG A 86 -17.80 -1.35 -6.44
C ARG A 86 -19.32 -1.33 -6.25
N ARG A 87 -19.83 -0.46 -5.38
CA ARG A 87 -21.27 -0.28 -5.20
C ARG A 87 -21.93 0.35 -6.43
N ALA A 88 -21.26 1.30 -7.08
CA ALA A 88 -21.77 1.98 -8.28
C ALA A 88 -21.70 1.11 -9.53
N TYR A 89 -20.71 0.22 -9.62
CA TYR A 89 -20.45 -0.64 -10.77
C TYR A 89 -20.36 -2.12 -10.35
N PRO A 90 -21.50 -2.77 -10.05
CA PRO A 90 -21.54 -4.16 -9.58
C PRO A 90 -21.10 -5.19 -10.64
N THR A 91 -20.92 -4.78 -11.90
CA THR A 91 -20.37 -5.65 -12.96
C THR A 91 -18.84 -5.74 -12.94
N LEU A 92 -18.15 -4.99 -12.06
CA LEU A 92 -16.69 -5.06 -11.86
C LEU A 92 -16.26 -6.25 -10.96
N GLU A 93 -17.01 -7.35 -10.99
CA GLU A 93 -16.61 -8.62 -10.35
C GLU A 93 -15.59 -9.40 -11.19
#